data_AF-Q0QIS2-F1
#
_entry.id   AF-Q0QIS2-F1
#
_cell.length_a   1.000
_cell.length_b   1.000
_cell.length_c   1.000
_cell.angle_alpha   90.00
_cell.angle_beta   90.00
_cell.angle_gamma   90.00
#
_symmetry.space_group_name_H-M   'P 1'
#
loop_
_entity.id
_entity.type
_entity.pdbx_description
1 polymer ?
#
loop_
_entity_poly.entity_id
_entity_poly.type
_entity_poly.pdbx_seq_one_letter_code
_entity_poly.pdbx_strand_id
1 'polypeptide(L)' 'EIERLLILAGKDPSGQEVLYDGVTGEQFDRKTVGCKYMLKLHHLVND' A
#
# COMPACT_ATOMS: atom_id res chain seq x y z
N GLU A 1 0.53 -19.30 -3.05
CA GLU A 1 -0.19 -19.32 -1.76
C GLU A 1 -0.87 -17.99 -1.46
N ILE A 2 -0.10 -16.90 -1.33
CA ILE A 2 -0.64 -15.55 -1.07
C ILE A 2 -1.69 -15.12 -2.11
N GLU A 3 -1.46 -15.37 -3.40
CA GLU A 3 -2.42 -15.05 -4.47
C GLU A 3 -3.79 -15.71 -4.27
N ARG A 4 -3.82 -16.97 -3.77
CA ARG A 4 -5.08 -17.68 -3.49
C ARG A 4 -5.82 -17.03 -2.33
N LEU A 5 -5.10 -16.63 -1.29
CA LEU A 5 -5.68 -15.92 -0.15
C LEU A 5 -6.21 -14.54 -0.56
N LEU A 6 -5.51 -13.84 -1.45
CA LEU A 6 -5.98 -12.57 -2.01
C LEU A 6 -7.27 -12.74 -2.82
N ILE A 7 -7.34 -13.75 -3.69
CA ILE A 7 -8.56 -14.08 -4.44
C ILE A 7 -9.72 -14.44 -3.49
N LEU A 8 -9.47 -15.25 -2.46
CA LEU A 8 -10.47 -15.59 -1.44
C LEU A 8 -10.96 -14.36 -0.65
N ALA A 9 -10.10 -13.36 -0.45
CA ALA A 9 -10.44 -12.09 0.17
C ALA A 9 -11.08 -11.08 -0.80
N GLY A 10 -11.31 -11.45 -2.07
CA GLY A 10 -11.86 -10.55 -3.09
C GLY A 10 -10.90 -9.45 -3.54
N LYS A 11 -9.58 -9.67 -3.39
CA LYS A 11 -8.51 -8.75 -3.77
C LYS A 11 -7.83 -9.18 -5.06
N ASP A 12 -7.18 -8.23 -5.72
CA ASP A 12 -6.39 -8.49 -6.92
C ASP A 12 -5.24 -9.48 -6.58
N PRO A 13 -5.06 -10.57 -7.35
CA PRO A 13 -4.02 -11.57 -7.07
C PRO A 13 -2.60 -11.00 -7.14
N SER A 14 -2.37 -9.90 -7.88
CA SER A 14 -1.08 -9.22 -7.92
C SER A 14 -0.76 -8.45 -6.64
N GLY A 15 -1.73 -8.28 -5.74
CA GLY A 15 -1.60 -7.47 -4.52
C GLY A 15 -1.52 -5.96 -4.80
N GLN A 16 -1.90 -5.54 -5.99
CA GLN A 16 -1.91 -4.13 -6.43
C GLN A 16 -3.32 -3.54 -6.26
N GLU A 17 -3.37 -2.25 -5.91
CA GLU A 17 -4.60 -1.48 -5.70
C GLU A 17 -4.47 -0.11 -6.38
N VAL A 18 -5.58 0.39 -6.90
CA VAL A 18 -5.62 1.72 -7.52
C VAL A 18 -5.64 2.79 -6.43
N LEU A 19 -4.73 3.75 -6.52
CA LEU A 19 -4.71 4.93 -5.67
C LEU A 19 -5.22 6.15 -6.43
N TYR A 20 -5.83 7.07 -5.67
CA TYR A 20 -6.23 8.39 -6.13
C TYR A 20 -5.54 9.45 -5.30
N ASP A 21 -5.14 10.55 -5.93
CA ASP A 21 -4.57 11.71 -5.26
C ASP A 21 -5.63 12.36 -4.34
N GLY A 22 -5.28 12.56 -3.07
CA GLY A 22 -6.17 13.15 -2.08
C GLY A 22 -6.46 14.64 -2.28
N VAL A 23 -5.68 15.33 -3.13
CA VAL A 23 -5.88 16.74 -3.47
C VAL A 23 -6.67 16.89 -4.76
N THR A 24 -6.24 16.24 -5.84
CA THR A 24 -6.83 16.42 -7.19
C THR A 24 -7.93 15.40 -7.51
N GLY A 25 -7.94 14.24 -6.86
CA GLY A 25 -8.82 13.12 -7.18
C GLY A 25 -8.39 12.32 -8.42
N GLU A 26 -7.26 12.66 -9.05
CA GLU A 26 -6.74 11.95 -10.21
C GLU A 26 -6.12 10.60 -9.82
N GLN A 27 -6.17 9.64 -10.74
CA GLN A 27 -5.60 8.31 -10.52
C GLN A 27 -4.07 8.35 -10.65
N PHE A 28 -3.35 7.66 -9.75
CA PHE A 28 -1.90 7.50 -9.88
C PHE A 28 -1.51 6.49 -10.97
N ASP A 29 -0.38 6.75 -11.65
CA ASP A 29 0.18 5.87 -12.69
C ASP A 29 0.63 4.51 -12.15
N ARG A 30 1.06 4.45 -10.88
CA ARG A 30 1.52 3.23 -10.21
C ARG A 30 0.46 2.69 -9.25
N LYS A 31 0.26 1.36 -9.29
CA LYS A 31 -0.85 0.65 -8.64
C LYS A 31 -0.46 -0.13 -7.37
N THR A 32 0.65 0.14 -6.69
CA THR A 32 1.11 -0.76 -5.61
C THR A 32 0.90 -0.16 -4.23
N VAL A 33 0.07 -0.83 -3.43
CA VAL A 33 -0.20 -0.53 -2.02
C VAL A 33 -0.01 -1.79 -1.20
N GLY A 34 0.60 -1.69 -0.02
CA GLY A 34 0.74 -2.83 0.87
C GLY A 34 0.92 -2.41 2.32
N CYS A 35 0.60 -3.33 3.23
CA CYS A 35 0.88 -3.15 4.64
C CYS A 35 2.33 -3.57 4.93
N LYS A 36 3.14 -2.63 5.39
CA LYS A 36 4.50 -2.89 5.85
C LYS A 36 4.61 -2.56 7.33
N TYR A 37 5.26 -3.44 8.09
CA TYR A 37 5.60 -3.14 9.47
C TYR A 37 6.69 -2.07 9.52
N MET A 38 6.37 -0.91 10.10
CA MET A 38 7.28 0.23 10.23
C MET A 38 7.71 0.39 11.69
N LEU A 39 9.01 0.60 11.92
CA LEU A 39 9.59 0.90 13.23
C LEU A 39 10.06 2.36 13.26
N LYS A 40 9.70 3.09 14.32
CA LYS A 40 10.23 4.44 14.58
C LYS A 40 11.43 4.32 15.52
N LEU A 41 12.60 4.74 15.03
CA LEU A 41 13.84 4.73 15.81
C LEU A 41 13.96 5.97 16.70
N HIS A 42 14.88 5.92 17.66
CA HIS A 42 15.07 6.94 18.70
C HIS A 42 15.80 8.21 18.24
N HIS A 43 16.36 8.23 17.03
CA HIS A 43 17.07 9.39 16.48
C HIS A 43 16.05 10.46 16.04
N LEU A 44 15.68 11.32 16.99
CA LEU A 44 14.79 12.46 16.75
C LEU A 44 15.59 13.65 16.25
N VAL A 45 14.93 14.52 15.49
CA VAL A 45 15.57 15.66 14.79
C VAL A 45 16.06 16.78 15.73
N ASN A 46 15.77 16.69 17.02
CA ASN A 46 16.02 17.76 17.99
C ASN A 46 17.30 17.56 18.84
N ASP A 47 18.21 16.68 18.41
CA ASP A 47 19.57 16.59 18.97
C ASP A 47 20.56 17.46 18.15
#